data_AF-A0A521GHB2-F1
#
_entry.id   AF-A0A521GHB2-F1
#
_cell.length_a   1.000
_cell.length_b   1.000
_cell.length_c   1.000
_cell.angle_alpha   90.00
_cell.angle_beta   90.00
_cell.angle_gamma   90.00
#
_symmetry.space_group_name_H-M   'P 1'
#
loop_
_entity.id
_entity.type
_entity.pdbx_description
1 polymer ?
#
loop_
_entity_poly.entity_id
_entity_poly.type
_entity_poly.pdbx_seq_one_letter_code
_entity_poly.pdbx_strand_id
1 'polypeptide(L)'
;MISFGNELKPNSIMKTTLLPLLFVLALFSQCRPPAADVPATPKITYDQASIELMKEITPQIHGTWKIQRLQVRNLHGNPSLNQLGILFDSTFRDLATLTLYQARVPRTTPRDFRQSEIDGTIEYKGKTYPIYFDLRANAEWIVAKKGEKGFMLFDFNFPSGSWHYTEPEERFLQDIGMIGEVFALDIRPDKTMTWRGLNRGIQQVVLVKQ
;
A
#
# COMPACT_ATOMS: atom_id res chain seq x y z
N MET A 1 -73.05 -49.00 0.68
CA MET A 1 -74.34 -49.63 1.00
C MET A 1 -74.52 -49.56 2.52
N ILE A 2 -75.66 -49.07 3.01
CA ILE A 2 -76.15 -49.10 4.41
C ILE A 2 -75.45 -48.06 5.36
N SER A 3 -76.04 -46.91 5.73
CA SER A 3 -77.25 -46.58 6.54
C SER A 3 -76.97 -46.53 8.06
N PHE A 4 -76.85 -45.32 8.66
CA PHE A 4 -77.80 -44.55 9.52
C PHE A 4 -77.91 -44.96 11.01
N GLY A 5 -77.92 -43.94 11.89
CA GLY A 5 -78.37 -44.00 13.30
C GLY A 5 -77.65 -42.95 14.17
N ASN A 6 -78.08 -41.68 14.15
CA ASN A 6 -78.93 -41.01 15.17
C ASN A 6 -78.34 -40.96 16.59
N GLU A 7 -78.06 -39.74 17.10
CA GLU A 7 -78.95 -39.08 18.07
C GLU A 7 -78.55 -37.62 18.30
N LEU A 8 -79.57 -36.76 18.31
CA LEU A 8 -79.56 -35.36 18.71
C LEU A 8 -79.72 -35.26 20.23
N LYS A 9 -79.09 -34.28 20.87
CA LYS A 9 -79.84 -33.34 21.73
C LYS A 9 -79.09 -32.02 21.99
N PRO A 10 -79.85 -30.93 22.19
CA PRO A 10 -79.37 -29.55 22.16
C PRO A 10 -79.11 -29.01 23.56
N ASN A 11 -78.43 -27.86 23.60
CA ASN A 11 -78.58 -26.73 24.53
C ASN A 11 -77.33 -25.86 24.32
N SER A 12 -77.31 -24.54 24.39
CA SER A 12 -78.30 -23.50 24.65
C SER A 12 -77.45 -22.23 24.77
N ILE A 13 -77.78 -21.19 24.02
CA ILE A 13 -77.67 -19.78 24.44
C ILE A 13 -76.24 -19.23 24.68
N MET A 14 -75.68 -18.65 23.61
CA MET A 14 -75.44 -17.20 23.45
C MET A 14 -74.90 -16.43 24.69
N LYS A 15 -73.68 -15.90 24.58
CA LYS A 15 -73.33 -14.56 25.08
C LYS A 15 -72.16 -13.96 24.29
N THR A 16 -72.52 -12.95 23.53
CA THR A 16 -71.70 -12.00 22.79
C THR A 16 -70.87 -11.13 23.72
N THR A 17 -69.56 -11.02 23.50
CA THR A 17 -68.69 -9.85 23.81
C THR A 17 -67.26 -10.25 23.40
N LEU A 18 -66.68 -9.85 22.27
CA LEU A 18 -66.29 -8.50 21.83
C LEU A 18 -65.40 -7.77 22.86
N LEU A 19 -64.13 -8.18 22.97
CA LEU A 19 -62.96 -7.27 23.05
C LEU A 19 -61.64 -8.07 22.91
N PRO A 20 -61.15 -8.30 21.67
CA PRO A 20 -59.74 -8.64 21.46
C PRO A 20 -58.90 -7.34 21.48
N LEU A 21 -57.57 -7.48 21.55
CA LEU A 21 -56.61 -6.51 21.02
C LEU A 21 -56.09 -5.37 21.94
N LEU A 22 -55.70 -5.65 23.20
CA LEU A 22 -54.94 -4.66 23.99
C LEU A 22 -53.74 -5.19 24.79
N PHE A 23 -53.32 -6.45 24.58
CA PHE A 23 -52.19 -7.04 25.31
C PHE A 23 -50.95 -7.40 24.46
N VAL A 24 -50.98 -7.18 23.14
CA VAL A 24 -49.84 -7.48 22.26
C VAL A 24 -48.92 -6.25 22.03
N LEU A 25 -49.34 -5.05 22.44
CA LEU A 25 -48.56 -3.82 22.26
C LEU A 25 -47.53 -3.53 23.37
N ALA A 26 -47.52 -4.29 24.47
CA ALA A 26 -46.60 -4.07 25.59
C ALA A 26 -45.25 -4.81 25.48
N LEU A 27 -45.07 -5.68 24.47
CA LEU A 27 -43.81 -6.44 24.27
C LEU A 27 -42.85 -5.81 23.25
N PHE A 28 -43.19 -4.68 22.64
CA PHE A 28 -42.31 -3.97 21.70
C PHE A 28 -41.63 -2.72 22.29
N SER A 29 -41.78 -2.46 23.59
CA SER A 29 -41.35 -1.18 24.22
C SER A 29 -39.95 -1.21 24.84
N GLN A 30 -39.13 -2.24 24.65
CA GLN A 30 -37.79 -2.31 25.25
C GLN A 30 -36.61 -2.47 24.26
N CYS A 31 -36.76 -2.00 23.02
CA CYS A 31 -35.59 -1.60 22.24
C CYS A 31 -35.14 -0.20 22.67
N ARG A 32 -34.53 -0.07 23.86
CA ARG A 32 -33.67 1.08 24.10
C ARG A 32 -32.47 0.94 23.16
N PRO A 33 -32.14 1.94 22.32
CA PRO A 33 -30.86 1.91 21.63
C PRO A 33 -29.77 1.74 22.70
N PRO A 34 -28.78 0.85 22.48
CA PRO A 34 -27.66 0.74 23.41
C PRO A 34 -27.12 2.14 23.67
N ALA A 35 -26.92 2.45 24.96
CA ALA A 35 -26.49 3.77 25.43
C ALA A 35 -25.41 4.33 24.50
N ALA A 36 -25.59 5.58 24.08
CA ALA A 36 -24.68 6.33 23.23
C ALA A 36 -23.35 6.70 23.93
N ASP A 37 -22.92 5.87 24.88
CA ASP A 37 -21.73 6.01 25.71
C ASP A 37 -20.67 4.96 25.38
N VAL A 38 -20.76 4.32 24.20
CA VAL A 38 -19.54 3.75 23.61
C VAL A 38 -18.73 4.96 23.13
N PRO A 39 -17.58 5.30 23.75
CA PRO A 39 -16.75 6.37 23.25
C PRO A 39 -16.44 6.05 21.79
N ALA A 40 -16.96 6.86 20.87
CA ALA A 40 -16.69 6.69 19.46
C ALA A 40 -15.17 6.75 19.31
N THR A 41 -14.54 5.59 19.05
CA THR A 41 -13.13 5.55 18.70
C THR A 41 -12.94 6.54 17.56
N PRO A 42 -12.10 7.58 17.72
CA PRO A 42 -11.98 8.62 16.72
C PRO A 42 -11.60 7.96 15.39
N LYS A 43 -12.43 8.16 14.38
CA LYS A 43 -12.21 7.62 13.04
C LYS A 43 -10.96 8.28 12.49
N ILE A 44 -9.84 7.55 12.50
CA ILE A 44 -8.57 8.01 11.93
C ILE A 44 -8.83 8.43 10.48
N THR A 45 -8.44 9.65 10.13
CA THR A 45 -8.55 10.14 8.75
C THR A 45 -7.47 9.49 7.89
N TYR A 46 -7.68 9.43 6.57
CA TYR A 46 -6.67 8.91 5.64
C TYR A 46 -5.32 9.63 5.76
N ASP A 47 -5.35 10.95 5.99
CA ASP A 47 -4.14 11.74 6.20
C ASP A 47 -3.40 11.33 7.47
N GLN A 48 -4.13 11.15 8.59
CA GLN A 48 -3.50 10.73 9.85
C GLN A 48 -2.93 9.31 9.75
N ALA A 49 -3.64 8.37 9.11
CA ALA A 49 -3.12 7.04 8.86
C ALA A 49 -1.89 7.04 7.93
N SER A 50 -1.84 7.96 6.95
CA SER A 50 -0.67 8.15 6.09
C SER A 50 0.53 8.64 6.88
N ILE A 51 0.33 9.64 7.76
CA ILE A 51 1.37 10.20 8.62
C ILE A 51 1.90 9.13 9.59
N GLU A 52 1.02 8.36 10.22
CA GLU A 52 1.40 7.27 11.11
C GLU A 52 2.22 6.20 10.39
N LEU A 53 1.80 5.80 9.18
CA LEU A 53 2.55 4.86 8.36
C LEU A 53 3.93 5.41 7.98
N MET A 54 4.02 6.66 7.53
CA MET A 54 5.31 7.28 7.20
C MET A 54 6.24 7.33 8.41
N LYS A 55 5.70 7.67 9.60
CA LYS A 55 6.45 7.67 10.85
C LYS A 55 6.99 6.27 11.21
N GLU A 56 6.24 5.22 10.90
CA GLU A 56 6.63 3.83 11.15
C GLU A 56 7.71 3.34 10.16
N ILE A 57 7.51 3.56 8.86
CA ILE A 57 8.33 2.91 7.82
C ILE A 57 9.61 3.68 7.49
N THR A 58 9.60 5.00 7.58
CA THR A 58 10.75 5.83 7.14
C THR A 58 12.03 5.54 7.94
N PRO A 59 11.99 5.40 9.28
CA PRO A 59 13.19 4.98 10.02
C PRO A 59 13.75 3.62 9.59
N GLN A 60 12.89 2.72 9.10
CA GLN A 60 13.32 1.40 8.65
C GLN A 60 14.08 1.48 7.32
N ILE A 61 13.72 2.43 6.44
CA ILE A 61 14.35 2.67 5.13
C ILE A 61 15.75 3.25 5.27
N HIS A 62 16.02 4.05 6.30
CA HIS A 62 17.33 4.68 6.44
C HIS A 62 18.45 3.66 6.66
N GLY A 63 19.63 3.95 6.11
CA GLY A 63 20.83 3.13 6.21
C GLY A 63 21.34 2.65 4.86
N THR A 64 22.26 1.68 4.90
CA THR A 64 22.92 1.13 3.72
C THR A 64 22.28 -0.19 3.32
N TRP A 65 22.01 -0.33 2.02
CA TRP A 65 21.31 -1.46 1.44
C TRP A 65 22.06 -1.98 0.23
N LYS A 66 22.27 -3.29 0.17
CA LYS A 66 22.78 -3.94 -1.03
C LYS A 66 21.62 -4.32 -1.93
N ILE A 67 21.63 -3.90 -3.19
CA ILE A 67 20.72 -4.39 -4.24
C ILE A 67 21.17 -5.80 -4.60
N GLN A 68 20.67 -6.77 -3.83
CA GLN A 68 21.05 -8.17 -3.96
C GLN A 68 20.51 -8.77 -5.26
N ARG A 69 19.32 -8.36 -5.69
CA ARG A 69 18.68 -8.88 -6.90
C ARG A 69 17.84 -7.82 -7.59
N LEU A 70 18.08 -7.60 -8.89
CA LEU A 70 17.22 -6.82 -9.78
C LEU A 70 16.70 -7.74 -10.89
N GLN A 71 15.37 -7.89 -10.97
CA GLN A 71 14.70 -8.70 -11.98
C GLN A 71 14.09 -7.78 -13.04
N VAL A 72 14.52 -7.97 -14.29
CA VAL A 72 14.10 -7.20 -15.46
C VAL A 72 13.36 -8.13 -16.40
N ARG A 73 12.10 -7.81 -16.70
CA ARG A 73 11.33 -8.41 -17.78
C ARG A 73 11.79 -7.80 -19.10
N ASN A 74 12.04 -8.64 -20.09
CA ASN A 74 12.17 -8.15 -21.45
C ASN A 74 10.78 -7.71 -21.95
N LEU A 75 10.61 -6.40 -22.12
CA LEU A 75 9.49 -5.85 -22.86
C LEU A 75 9.91 -5.81 -24.33
N HIS A 76 9.33 -6.70 -25.13
CA HIS A 76 9.65 -6.80 -26.56
C HIS A 76 9.57 -5.42 -27.22
N GLY A 77 10.65 -4.99 -27.86
CA GLY A 77 10.74 -3.69 -28.51
C GLY A 77 11.16 -2.52 -27.61
N ASN A 78 11.57 -2.75 -26.36
CA ASN A 78 12.19 -1.70 -25.54
C ASN A 78 13.60 -1.35 -26.09
N PRO A 79 13.81 -0.16 -26.67
CA PRO A 79 15.07 0.18 -27.32
C PRO A 79 16.23 0.28 -26.33
N SER A 80 16.00 0.76 -25.11
CA SER A 80 17.02 0.85 -24.07
C SER A 80 17.54 -0.54 -23.67
N LEU A 81 16.64 -1.50 -23.43
CA LEU A 81 17.05 -2.88 -23.09
C LEU A 81 17.76 -3.58 -24.26
N ASN A 82 17.30 -3.35 -25.49
CA ASN A 82 17.96 -3.88 -26.69
C ASN A 82 19.37 -3.31 -26.87
N GLN A 83 19.59 -2.03 -26.62
CA GLN A 83 20.91 -1.39 -26.65
C GLN A 83 21.84 -1.96 -25.57
N LEU A 84 21.30 -2.36 -24.42
CA LEU A 84 22.03 -3.08 -23.37
C LEU A 84 22.26 -4.57 -23.68
N GLY A 85 21.74 -5.09 -24.79
CA GLY A 85 21.82 -6.51 -25.14
C GLY A 85 20.94 -7.43 -24.26
N ILE A 86 19.95 -6.86 -23.55
CA ILE A 86 19.03 -7.60 -22.68
C ILE A 86 17.86 -8.09 -23.54
N LEU A 87 18.05 -9.25 -24.19
CA LEU A 87 17.08 -9.85 -25.12
C LEU A 87 16.06 -10.79 -24.45
N PHE A 88 16.23 -11.08 -23.16
CA PHE A 88 15.38 -11.98 -22.39
C PHE A 88 15.19 -11.46 -20.97
N ASP A 89 14.20 -12.01 -20.28
CA ASP A 89 14.04 -11.80 -18.84
C ASP A 89 15.36 -12.10 -18.13
N SER A 90 15.85 -11.11 -17.40
CA SER A 90 17.21 -11.10 -16.86
C SER A 90 17.19 -10.80 -15.37
N THR A 91 18.16 -11.36 -14.65
CA THR A 91 18.35 -11.08 -13.23
C THR A 91 19.78 -10.66 -12.99
N PHE A 92 19.94 -9.44 -12.48
CA PHE A 92 21.22 -8.90 -12.02
C PHE A 92 21.36 -9.20 -10.54
N ARG A 93 22.54 -9.66 -10.13
CA ARG A 93 22.86 -10.00 -8.73
C ARG A 93 23.91 -9.03 -8.21
N ASP A 94 23.77 -8.65 -6.95
CA ASP A 94 24.71 -7.77 -6.25
C ASP A 94 25.04 -6.51 -7.07
N LEU A 95 24.00 -5.89 -7.61
CA LEU A 95 24.11 -4.87 -8.65
C LEU A 95 24.81 -3.60 -8.14
N ALA A 96 24.35 -3.08 -7.01
CA ALA A 96 24.74 -1.77 -6.49
C ALA A 96 24.45 -1.68 -4.98
N THR A 97 24.97 -0.63 -4.35
CA THR A 97 24.72 -0.32 -2.94
C THR A 97 23.99 1.02 -2.85
N LEU A 98 22.95 1.10 -2.03
CA LEU A 98 22.25 2.35 -1.71
C LEU A 98 22.60 2.80 -0.31
N THR A 99 22.74 4.10 -0.12
CA THR A 99 22.76 4.71 1.21
C THR A 99 21.63 5.73 1.28
N LEU A 100 20.65 5.50 2.16
CA LEU A 100 19.41 6.28 2.23
C LEU A 100 19.30 7.03 3.56
N TYR A 101 18.90 8.29 3.51
CA TYR A 101 18.72 9.15 4.67
C TYR A 101 17.61 10.19 4.45
N GLN A 102 17.12 10.77 5.54
CA GLN A 102 16.11 11.83 5.48
C GLN A 102 16.63 13.01 4.65
N ALA A 103 15.81 13.53 3.73
CA ALA A 103 16.17 14.72 2.97
C ALA A 103 16.54 15.89 3.87
N ARG A 104 17.66 16.56 3.56
CA ARG A 104 18.17 17.68 4.38
C ARG A 104 17.36 18.95 4.20
N VAL A 105 16.94 19.20 2.96
CA VAL A 105 16.14 20.35 2.57
C VAL A 105 14.76 19.83 2.16
N PRO A 106 13.68 20.33 2.77
CA PRO A 106 12.34 19.94 2.35
C PRO A 106 12.07 20.33 0.90
N ARG A 107 11.49 19.43 0.11
CA ARG A 107 11.08 19.67 -1.28
C ARG A 107 9.69 20.32 -1.34
N THR A 108 8.91 20.21 -0.28
CA THR A 108 7.58 20.83 -0.13
C THR A 108 7.56 21.89 0.97
N THR A 109 6.92 23.03 0.70
CA THR A 109 6.72 24.12 1.68
C THR A 109 5.26 24.58 1.65
N PRO A 110 4.49 24.43 2.75
CA PRO A 110 4.88 23.78 4.01
C PRO A 110 5.17 22.29 3.81
N ARG A 111 5.96 21.71 4.71
CA ARG A 111 6.31 20.28 4.66
C ARG A 111 5.06 19.42 4.79
N ASP A 112 4.87 18.48 3.86
CA ASP A 112 3.78 17.50 3.92
C ASP A 112 4.23 16.23 4.66
N PHE A 113 3.71 16.00 5.87
CA PHE A 113 4.05 14.83 6.69
C PHE A 113 3.42 13.51 6.21
N ARG A 114 2.52 13.57 5.21
CA ARG A 114 1.94 12.37 4.59
C ARG A 114 2.90 11.70 3.60
N GLN A 115 4.00 12.39 3.27
CA GLN A 115 5.09 11.85 2.48
C GLN A 115 6.41 11.91 3.24
N SER A 116 7.32 10.99 2.92
CA SER A 116 8.69 11.00 3.43
C SER A 116 9.65 11.31 2.30
N GLU A 117 10.27 12.48 2.39
CA GLU A 117 11.28 12.94 1.43
C GLU A 117 12.63 12.31 1.81
N ILE A 118 13.15 11.46 0.95
CA ILE A 118 14.38 10.69 1.17
C ILE A 118 15.44 11.13 0.16
N ASP A 119 16.66 11.33 0.64
CA ASP A 119 17.87 11.54 -0.15
C ASP A 119 18.78 10.33 0.00
N GLY A 120 19.76 10.20 -0.89
CA GLY A 120 20.72 9.13 -0.78
C GLY A 120 21.80 9.15 -1.84
N THR A 121 22.52 8.04 -1.90
CA THR A 121 23.43 7.73 -2.98
C THR A 121 23.22 6.30 -3.48
N ILE A 122 23.51 6.08 -4.75
CA ILE A 122 23.70 4.75 -5.34
C ILE A 122 25.15 4.59 -5.77
N GLU A 123 25.80 3.55 -5.28
CA GLU A 123 27.14 3.14 -5.70
C GLU A 123 27.04 1.99 -6.69
N TYR A 124 27.51 2.20 -7.92
CA TYR A 124 27.54 1.21 -8.99
C TYR A 124 28.90 1.23 -9.67
N LYS A 125 29.57 0.07 -9.74
CA LYS A 125 30.91 -0.10 -10.34
C LYS A 125 31.95 0.92 -9.83
N GLY A 126 31.91 1.23 -8.53
CA GLY A 126 32.84 2.17 -7.89
C GLY A 126 32.54 3.65 -8.14
N LYS A 127 31.44 3.97 -8.84
CA LYS A 127 30.93 5.33 -9.03
C LYS A 127 29.75 5.58 -8.10
N THR A 128 29.66 6.79 -7.56
CA THR A 128 28.60 7.17 -6.62
C THR A 128 27.75 8.29 -7.21
N TYR A 129 26.44 8.07 -7.30
CA TYR A 129 25.48 9.03 -7.83
C TYR A 129 24.49 9.47 -6.75
N PRO A 130 24.16 10.78 -6.66
CA PRO A 130 23.14 11.25 -5.74
C PRO A 130 21.76 10.80 -6.24
N ILE A 131 20.90 10.33 -5.34
CA ILE A 131 19.53 9.93 -5.65
C ILE A 131 18.54 10.57 -4.68
N TYR A 132 17.28 10.57 -5.07
CA TYR A 132 16.19 10.94 -4.20
C TYR A 132 14.90 10.21 -4.55
N PHE A 133 13.97 10.25 -3.60
CA PHE A 133 12.57 9.95 -3.84
C PHE A 133 11.68 10.55 -2.76
N ASP A 134 10.40 10.72 -3.09
CA ASP A 134 9.33 10.99 -2.12
C ASP A 134 8.51 9.70 -1.96
N LEU A 135 8.47 9.17 -0.74
CA LEU A 135 7.65 8.01 -0.41
C LEU A 135 6.27 8.45 0.03
N ARG A 136 5.24 7.90 -0.61
CA ARG A 136 3.83 8.15 -0.29
C ARG A 136 3.15 6.86 0.15
N ALA A 137 2.23 6.95 1.10
CA ALA A 137 1.47 5.79 1.56
C ALA A 137 0.60 5.20 0.44
N ASN A 138 0.51 3.88 0.40
CA ASN A 138 -0.47 3.20 -0.43
C ASN A 138 -1.85 3.23 0.25
N ALA A 139 -2.87 3.71 -0.46
CA ALA A 139 -4.23 3.76 0.05
C ALA A 139 -4.78 2.37 0.41
N GLU A 140 -4.44 1.33 -0.35
CA GLU A 140 -4.88 -0.04 -0.06
C GLU A 140 -4.28 -0.55 1.26
N TRP A 141 -3.00 -0.26 1.52
CA TRP A 141 -2.38 -0.58 2.81
C TRP A 141 -3.04 0.19 3.96
N ILE A 142 -3.40 1.45 3.77
CA ILE A 142 -4.09 2.24 4.79
C ILE A 142 -5.43 1.60 5.18
N VAL A 143 -6.24 1.22 4.19
CA VAL A 143 -7.60 0.70 4.42
C VAL A 143 -7.59 -0.75 4.89
N ALA A 144 -6.84 -1.61 4.20
CA ALA A 144 -6.94 -3.06 4.33
C ALA A 144 -5.68 -3.73 4.88
N LYS A 145 -4.58 -2.98 5.06
CA LYS A 145 -3.26 -3.51 5.46
C LYS A 145 -2.78 -4.64 4.53
N LYS A 146 -3.04 -4.47 3.24
CA LYS A 146 -2.70 -5.41 2.16
C LYS A 146 -1.83 -4.74 1.11
N GLY A 147 -0.97 -5.54 0.49
CA GLY A 147 -0.07 -5.10 -0.58
C GLY A 147 1.16 -4.34 -0.08
N GLU A 148 1.72 -3.52 -0.95
CA GLU A 148 2.88 -2.68 -0.69
C GLU A 148 2.51 -1.49 0.18
N LYS A 149 3.45 -1.04 1.02
CA LYS A 149 3.21 0.02 2.02
C LYS A 149 3.21 1.41 1.41
N GLY A 150 3.95 1.61 0.32
CA GLY A 150 4.02 2.92 -0.33
C GLY A 150 4.51 2.89 -1.76
N PHE A 151 4.48 4.06 -2.39
CA PHE A 151 4.96 4.29 -3.74
C PHE A 151 6.00 5.40 -3.75
N MET A 152 6.97 5.30 -4.66
CA MET A 152 8.03 6.27 -4.81
C MET A 152 8.48 6.37 -6.26
N LEU A 153 8.82 7.57 -6.73
CA LEU A 153 9.58 7.77 -7.96
C LEU A 153 11.06 7.86 -7.58
N PHE A 154 11.87 6.90 -8.02
CA PHE A 154 13.30 6.85 -7.71
C PHE A 154 14.09 7.50 -8.84
N ASP A 155 14.82 8.58 -8.53
CA ASP A 155 15.50 9.40 -9.54
C ASP A 155 16.86 9.93 -9.04
N PHE A 156 17.67 10.48 -9.94
CA PHE A 156 18.92 11.16 -9.59
C PHE A 156 18.68 12.53 -8.97
N ASN A 157 19.47 12.88 -7.95
CA ASN A 157 19.41 14.18 -7.26
C ASN A 157 20.64 15.03 -7.56
N PHE A 158 20.96 15.23 -8.84
CA PHE A 158 22.06 16.12 -9.21
C PHE A 158 21.72 17.57 -8.84
N PRO A 159 22.65 18.35 -8.27
CA PRO A 159 22.39 19.74 -7.92
C PRO A 159 21.94 20.56 -9.13
N SER A 160 20.89 21.36 -8.97
CA SER A 160 20.43 22.24 -10.04
C SER A 160 21.54 23.21 -10.45
N GLY A 161 21.71 23.42 -11.75
CA GLY A 161 22.76 24.26 -12.32
C GLY A 161 24.15 23.62 -12.33
N SER A 162 24.31 22.38 -11.85
CA SER A 162 25.53 21.62 -12.11
C SER A 162 25.54 21.13 -13.56
N TRP A 163 26.65 21.40 -14.27
CA TRP A 163 26.93 20.76 -15.54
C TRP A 163 27.58 19.40 -15.25
N HIS A 164 26.95 18.31 -15.64
CA HIS A 164 27.55 16.97 -15.60
C HIS A 164 27.39 16.28 -16.96
N TYR A 165 28.40 15.52 -17.34
CA TYR A 165 28.29 14.60 -18.47
C TYR A 165 27.72 13.30 -17.94
N THR A 166 26.72 12.75 -18.62
CA THR A 166 26.18 11.42 -18.29
C THR A 166 27.25 10.37 -18.53
N GLU A 167 27.67 9.70 -17.46
CA GLU A 167 28.64 8.60 -17.52
C GLU A 167 27.98 7.30 -18.01
N PRO A 168 28.73 6.33 -18.57
CA PRO A 168 28.17 5.04 -19.00
C PRO A 168 27.45 4.27 -17.89
N GLU A 169 27.95 4.34 -16.66
CA GLU A 169 27.35 3.72 -15.48
C GLU A 169 26.01 4.36 -15.11
N GLU A 170 25.94 5.71 -15.14
CA GLU A 170 24.72 6.48 -14.96
C GLU A 170 23.69 6.09 -16.02
N ARG A 171 24.12 6.07 -17.29
CA ARG A 171 23.27 5.73 -18.43
C ARG A 171 22.73 4.31 -18.32
N PHE A 172 23.57 3.35 -17.90
CA PHE A 172 23.15 1.98 -17.68
C PHE A 172 22.02 1.88 -16.64
N LEU A 173 22.13 2.58 -15.51
CA LEU A 173 21.11 2.59 -14.46
C LEU A 173 19.77 3.18 -14.94
N GLN A 174 19.82 4.17 -15.84
CA GLN A 174 18.62 4.70 -16.50
C GLN A 174 18.04 3.70 -17.51
N ASP A 175 18.87 3.15 -18.39
CA ASP A 175 18.42 2.28 -19.48
C ASP A 175 17.86 0.94 -19.01
N ILE A 176 18.37 0.42 -17.88
CA ILE A 176 17.79 -0.77 -17.23
C ILE A 176 16.48 -0.45 -16.47
N GLY A 177 16.12 0.83 -16.36
CA GLY A 177 14.91 1.31 -15.70
C GLY A 177 15.03 1.42 -14.17
N MET A 178 16.24 1.35 -13.60
CA MET A 178 16.43 1.48 -12.15
C MET A 178 16.18 2.92 -11.70
N ILE A 179 16.55 3.89 -12.53
CA ILE A 179 16.40 5.33 -12.32
C ILE A 179 15.27 5.87 -13.22
N GLY A 180 14.50 6.82 -12.72
CA GLY A 180 13.37 7.42 -13.43
C GLY A 180 12.14 6.49 -13.48
N GLU A 181 11.98 5.62 -12.48
CA GLU A 181 10.90 4.64 -12.39
C GLU A 181 10.12 4.76 -11.08
N VAL A 182 8.83 4.42 -11.15
CA VAL A 182 7.95 4.35 -10.00
C VAL A 182 7.95 2.93 -9.43
N PHE A 183 8.24 2.83 -8.14
CA PHE A 183 8.25 1.59 -7.41
C PHE A 183 7.17 1.55 -6.35
N ALA A 184 6.51 0.41 -6.23
CA ALA A 184 5.77 0.02 -5.03
C ALA A 184 6.75 -0.62 -4.04
N LEU A 185 6.76 -0.13 -2.80
CA LEU A 185 7.74 -0.48 -1.78
C LEU A 185 7.09 -1.27 -0.64
N ASP A 186 7.73 -2.37 -0.27
CA ASP A 186 7.45 -3.12 0.94
C ASP A 186 8.73 -3.35 1.75
N ILE A 187 8.61 -3.36 3.07
CA ILE A 187 9.72 -3.60 4.00
C ILE A 187 9.27 -4.66 4.98
N ARG A 188 10.08 -5.71 5.06
CA ARG A 188 9.84 -6.86 5.93
C ARG A 188 10.65 -6.74 7.23
N PRO A 189 10.20 -7.40 8.31
CA PRO A 189 10.89 -7.40 9.60
C PRO A 189 12.32 -7.98 9.56
N ASP A 190 12.63 -8.81 8.56
CA ASP A 190 13.93 -9.45 8.35
C ASP A 190 14.99 -8.51 7.76
N LYS A 191 14.73 -7.18 7.73
CA LYS A 191 15.57 -6.18 7.08
C LYS A 191 15.75 -6.39 5.57
N THR A 192 14.76 -7.01 4.93
CA THR A 192 14.63 -7.06 3.49
C THR A 192 13.64 -5.99 3.03
N MET A 193 14.02 -5.23 2.02
CA MET A 193 13.16 -4.28 1.34
C MET A 193 12.95 -4.74 -0.10
N THR A 194 11.71 -4.69 -0.57
CA THR A 194 11.35 -5.09 -1.93
C THR A 194 10.71 -3.92 -2.65
N TRP A 195 11.21 -3.62 -3.84
CA TRP A 195 10.63 -2.63 -4.73
C TRP A 195 10.05 -3.35 -5.94
N ARG A 196 8.78 -3.13 -6.26
CA ARG A 196 8.14 -3.66 -7.47
C ARG A 196 7.96 -2.52 -8.46
N GLY A 197 8.56 -2.63 -9.64
CA GLY A 197 8.44 -1.60 -10.68
C GLY A 197 7.04 -1.57 -11.28
N LEU A 198 6.59 -0.39 -11.70
CA LEU A 198 5.24 -0.20 -12.24
C LEU A 198 5.20 -0.05 -13.76
N ASN A 199 6.23 0.49 -14.44
CA ASN A 199 6.08 0.87 -15.86
C ASN A 199 7.21 0.49 -16.85
N ARG A 200 8.47 0.21 -16.46
CA ARG A 200 9.59 0.04 -17.43
C ARG A 200 10.28 -1.33 -17.42
N GLY A 201 9.56 -2.38 -17.07
CA GLY A 201 10.08 -3.75 -17.17
C GLY A 201 10.88 -4.21 -15.97
N ILE A 202 11.19 -3.37 -14.97
CA ILE A 202 11.62 -3.89 -13.67
C ILE A 202 10.44 -4.60 -13.01
N GLN A 203 10.61 -5.90 -12.77
CA GLN A 203 9.63 -6.69 -12.03
C GLN A 203 9.83 -6.52 -10.52
N GLN A 204 11.09 -6.58 -10.07
CA GLN A 204 11.38 -6.58 -8.65
C GLN A 204 12.84 -6.22 -8.38
N VAL A 205 13.06 -5.40 -7.35
CA VAL A 205 14.35 -5.15 -6.72
C VAL A 205 14.28 -5.70 -5.30
N VAL A 206 15.23 -6.54 -4.92
CA VAL A 206 15.38 -7.03 -3.54
C VAL A 206 16.63 -6.40 -2.96
N LEU A 207 16.44 -5.73 -1.83
CA LEU A 207 17.48 -5.03 -1.11
C LEU A 207 17.65 -5.65 0.29
N VAL A 208 18.90 -5.86 0.70
CA VAL A 208 19.24 -6.39 2.02
C VAL A 208 20.07 -5.36 2.76
N LYS A 209 19.65 -5.04 3.99
CA LYS A 209 20.35 -4.07 4.84
C LYS A 209 21.74 -4.61 5.21
N GLN A 210 22.76 -3.76 5.12
CA GLN A 210 24.14 -4.08 5.54
C GLN A 210 24.34 -3.86 7.03
#